data_AF-A0A2A4HVE4-F1
#
_entry.id   AF-A0A2A4HVE4-F1
#
_cell.length_a   1.000
_cell.length_b   1.000
_cell.length_c   1.000
_cell.angle_alpha   90.00
_cell.angle_beta   90.00
_cell.angle_gamma   90.00
#
_symmetry.space_group_name_H-M   'P 1'
#
loop_
_entity.id
_entity.type
_entity.pdbx_description
1 polymer ?
#
loop_
_entity_poly.entity_id
_entity_poly.type
_entity_poly.pdbx_seq_one_letter_code
_entity_poly.pdbx_strand_id
1 'polypeptide(L)'
;MVAVPTHAAAGGMTWRAALAALALLGAAPAPDTAPDEQAEAAVAEALTLPPGYPRDAVLRAISRNLRWSGHPDVGIRAARAMTDGGKDEIPPGTVPAPPRYVPLRTAFPDARCDTAPDAAIDDWARACLLKRDFHWIGLPDAALVRGVASRLRDAGVRRGVLAMLVNGYGGADDLRFVAAEQARRPDPAVAALLATPQARYRLGERAAALTAARATRTFDDKAAAIRLMLAAGDVDAAMAVFDTMADTPPRLSDDCFGWFGPIGGLALGGLGNVGNPVPAVGTFIDRASATPLFRRLCPNGLDAETHVALSLTAGRTADALDRARRERASPFLLIDTVLQVARQRLMVADPATARRLLGEAAAILPPYRTDERSGDINRRFELTRLLAAAGDADAADTLARRQPAGALRAVALSAAVAGRAGLRFDDQAPMLETIDPAWLPQLTTALTSSTAAPR
;
A
#
# COMPACT_ATOMS: atom_id res chain seq x y z
N MET A 1 28.19 64.49 -27.25
CA MET A 1 26.80 64.59 -26.75
C MET A 1 26.09 63.29 -27.06
N VAL A 2 25.98 62.38 -26.08
CA VAL A 2 24.90 61.40 -25.98
C VAL A 2 24.71 61.17 -24.47
N ALA A 3 23.55 61.54 -23.95
CA ALA A 3 23.19 61.39 -22.54
C ALA A 3 22.30 60.16 -22.35
N VAL A 4 22.54 59.43 -21.27
CA VAL A 4 21.79 58.26 -20.78
C VAL A 4 20.49 58.71 -20.10
N PRO A 5 19.34 58.04 -20.28
CA PRO A 5 18.16 58.30 -19.47
C PRO A 5 18.11 57.42 -18.19
N THR A 6 17.71 58.09 -17.13
CA THR A 6 17.55 57.65 -15.74
C THR A 6 16.26 56.86 -15.47
N HIS A 7 16.31 56.02 -14.43
CA HIS A 7 15.24 55.17 -13.90
C HIS A 7 13.94 55.90 -13.53
N ALA A 8 12.80 55.23 -13.80
CA ALA A 8 11.49 55.58 -13.29
C ALA A 8 11.20 54.85 -11.95
N ALA A 9 10.51 55.57 -11.07
CA ALA A 9 10.25 55.27 -9.67
C ALA A 9 9.24 54.13 -9.43
N ALA A 10 9.52 53.27 -8.45
CA ALA A 10 8.58 52.32 -7.87
C ALA A 10 7.88 52.97 -6.65
N GLY A 11 6.55 53.06 -6.70
CA GLY A 11 5.71 53.53 -5.59
C GLY A 11 5.60 52.47 -4.49
N GLY A 12 6.05 52.81 -3.28
CA GLY A 12 6.01 51.95 -2.10
C GLY A 12 4.59 51.80 -1.55
N MET A 13 4.11 50.56 -1.49
CA MET A 13 2.89 50.20 -0.78
C MET A 13 3.16 50.27 0.74
N THR A 14 2.44 51.15 1.43
CA THR A 14 2.64 51.39 2.87
C THR A 14 2.28 50.16 3.72
N TRP A 15 3.08 49.88 4.74
CA TRP A 15 2.99 48.71 5.63
C TRP A 15 1.62 48.47 6.29
N ARG A 16 0.80 49.52 6.39
CA ARG A 16 -0.60 49.41 6.87
C ARG A 16 -1.53 48.70 5.87
N ALA A 17 -1.29 48.81 4.57
CA ALA A 17 -2.02 48.06 3.55
C ALA A 17 -1.60 46.58 3.54
N ALA A 18 -0.32 46.29 3.80
CA ALA A 18 0.17 44.92 3.97
C ALA A 18 -0.43 44.26 5.22
N LEU A 19 -0.54 44.99 6.35
CA LEU A 19 -1.15 44.47 7.57
C LEU A 19 -2.67 44.32 7.47
N ALA A 20 -3.37 45.20 6.74
CA ALA A 20 -4.80 45.03 6.45
C ALA A 20 -5.06 43.83 5.51
N ALA A 21 -4.18 43.59 4.52
CA ALA A 21 -4.24 42.40 3.68
C ALA A 21 -3.93 41.11 4.46
N LEU A 22 -3.00 41.15 5.42
CA LEU A 22 -2.70 40.02 6.33
C LEU A 22 -3.84 39.75 7.32
N ALA A 23 -4.56 40.77 7.78
CA ALA A 23 -5.74 40.59 8.62
C ALA A 23 -6.95 40.03 7.84
N LEU A 24 -7.06 40.32 6.54
CA LEU A 24 -8.06 39.72 5.64
C LEU A 24 -7.69 38.30 5.17
N LEU A 25 -6.42 37.90 5.28
CA LEU A 25 -5.93 36.54 5.02
C LEU A 25 -5.97 35.62 6.25
N GLY A 26 -6.43 36.13 7.40
CA GLY A 26 -6.36 35.43 8.70
C GLY A 26 -7.68 35.21 9.42
N ALA A 27 -8.83 35.55 8.83
CA ALA A 27 -10.10 35.05 9.32
C ALA A 27 -10.30 33.63 8.78
N ALA A 28 -9.79 32.64 9.51
CA ALA A 28 -10.31 31.29 9.36
C ALA A 28 -11.85 31.40 9.46
N PRO A 29 -12.62 30.83 8.51
CA PRO A 29 -14.06 30.73 8.69
C PRO A 29 -14.30 30.10 10.07
N ALA A 30 -15.33 30.56 10.77
CA ALA A 30 -15.75 29.93 12.02
C ALA A 30 -15.75 28.40 11.81
N PRO A 31 -15.25 27.59 12.76
CA PRO A 31 -15.27 26.14 12.60
C PRO A 31 -16.69 25.76 12.22
N ASP A 32 -16.86 25.21 11.01
CA ASP A 32 -18.14 24.69 10.55
C ASP A 32 -18.69 23.83 11.69
N THR A 33 -19.96 23.97 12.04
CA THR A 33 -20.63 23.04 12.98
C THR A 33 -20.90 21.68 12.32
N ALA A 34 -20.75 21.60 11.00
CA ALA A 34 -20.94 20.40 10.19
C ALA A 34 -20.09 19.17 10.58
N PRO A 35 -18.82 19.28 11.04
CA PRO A 35 -18.03 18.15 11.53
C PRO A 35 -18.56 17.59 12.86
N ASP A 36 -19.03 18.44 13.76
CA ASP A 36 -19.63 18.01 15.03
C ASP A 36 -20.95 17.27 14.78
N GLU A 37 -21.82 17.79 13.90
CA GLU A 37 -23.06 17.11 13.51
C GLU A 37 -22.81 15.74 12.84
N GLN A 38 -21.76 15.62 12.02
CA GLN A 38 -21.38 14.34 11.42
C GLN A 38 -20.82 13.36 12.43
N ALA A 39 -19.98 13.83 13.36
CA ALA A 39 -19.43 13.01 14.43
C ALA A 39 -20.56 12.47 15.32
N GLU A 40 -21.53 13.31 15.68
CA GLU A 40 -22.72 12.92 16.44
C GLU A 40 -23.61 11.97 15.64
N ALA A 41 -23.85 12.25 14.35
CA ALA A 41 -24.64 11.39 13.48
C ALA A 41 -24.00 9.99 13.32
N ALA A 42 -22.67 9.89 13.28
CA ALA A 42 -21.99 8.60 13.23
C ALA A 42 -22.30 7.74 14.47
N VAL A 43 -22.26 8.34 15.66
CA VAL A 43 -22.59 7.64 16.91
C VAL A 43 -24.08 7.29 16.98
N ALA A 44 -24.95 8.24 16.66
CA ALA A 44 -26.40 8.02 16.64
C ALA A 44 -26.79 6.88 15.69
N GLU A 45 -26.19 6.82 14.50
CA GLU A 45 -26.42 5.76 13.53
C GLU A 45 -25.94 4.40 14.06
N ALA A 46 -24.76 4.33 14.69
CA ALA A 46 -24.28 3.11 15.30
C ALA A 46 -25.19 2.59 16.43
N LEU A 47 -25.79 3.51 17.20
CA LEU A 47 -26.71 3.18 18.28
C LEU A 47 -28.06 2.62 17.80
N THR A 48 -28.38 2.72 16.51
CA THR A 48 -29.55 2.03 15.92
C THR A 48 -29.36 0.52 15.82
N LEU A 49 -28.11 0.05 15.88
CA LEU A 49 -27.80 -1.38 15.87
C LEU A 49 -28.19 -2.01 17.22
N PRO A 50 -28.67 -3.27 17.23
CA PRO A 50 -28.89 -4.01 18.47
C PRO A 50 -27.60 -4.10 19.32
N PRO A 51 -27.70 -4.04 20.66
CA PRO A 51 -26.56 -4.31 21.53
C PRO A 51 -25.86 -5.64 21.21
N GLY A 52 -24.53 -5.62 21.14
CA GLY A 52 -23.71 -6.80 20.87
C GLY A 52 -22.48 -6.52 20.02
N TYR A 53 -21.74 -7.58 19.70
CA TYR A 53 -20.45 -7.51 18.99
C TYR A 53 -20.49 -6.66 17.70
N PRO A 54 -21.50 -6.75 16.82
CA PRO A 54 -21.54 -5.94 15.59
C PRO A 54 -21.60 -4.43 15.87
N ARG A 55 -22.43 -4.02 16.84
CA ARG A 55 -22.52 -2.61 17.26
C ARG A 55 -21.21 -2.14 17.86
N ASP A 56 -20.61 -2.94 18.74
CA ASP A 56 -19.39 -2.57 19.45
C ASP A 56 -18.19 -2.49 18.49
N ALA A 57 -18.14 -3.33 17.45
CA ALA A 57 -17.15 -3.23 16.38
C ALA A 57 -17.26 -1.89 15.62
N VAL A 58 -18.48 -1.47 15.29
CA VAL A 58 -18.76 -0.18 14.63
C VAL A 58 -18.40 0.99 15.55
N LEU A 59 -18.85 0.97 16.80
CA LEU A 59 -18.52 2.00 17.80
C LEU A 59 -17.02 2.11 18.06
N ARG A 60 -16.29 0.99 18.03
CA ARG A 60 -14.82 0.98 18.13
C ARG A 60 -14.15 1.63 16.92
N ALA A 61 -14.68 1.40 15.72
CA ALA A 61 -14.19 2.08 14.51
C ALA A 61 -14.43 3.59 14.59
N ILE A 62 -15.66 4.01 14.93
CA ILE A 62 -16.03 5.42 15.13
C ILE A 62 -15.16 6.08 16.19
N SER A 63 -15.05 5.46 17.37
CA SER A 63 -14.28 6.01 18.49
C SER A 63 -12.83 6.34 18.09
N ARG A 64 -12.18 5.46 17.33
CA ARG A 64 -10.81 5.68 16.85
C ARG A 64 -10.71 6.78 15.82
N ASN A 65 -11.66 6.83 14.88
CA ASN A 65 -11.71 7.88 13.88
C ASN A 65 -11.91 9.26 14.54
N LEU A 66 -12.80 9.35 15.53
CA LEU A 66 -13.17 10.61 16.18
C LEU A 66 -12.17 11.09 17.24
N ARG A 67 -11.52 10.16 17.95
CA ARG A 67 -10.55 10.50 19.01
C ARG A 67 -9.39 11.34 18.51
N TRP A 68 -8.96 11.10 17.27
CA TRP A 68 -7.80 11.76 16.67
C TRP A 68 -8.19 12.88 15.70
N SER A 69 -9.46 13.03 15.36
CA SER A 69 -9.94 14.00 14.36
C SER A 69 -10.42 15.34 14.94
N GLY A 70 -10.12 15.62 16.21
CA GLY A 70 -10.56 16.84 16.90
C GLY A 70 -11.90 16.71 17.65
N HIS A 71 -12.49 15.51 17.70
CA HIS A 71 -13.75 15.24 18.42
C HIS A 71 -13.57 14.19 19.53
N PRO A 72 -12.63 14.39 20.49
CA PRO A 72 -12.29 13.38 21.49
C PRO A 72 -13.48 13.03 22.40
N ASP A 73 -14.34 13.99 22.72
CA ASP A 73 -15.52 13.75 23.58
C ASP A 73 -16.54 12.85 22.89
N VAL A 74 -16.80 13.07 21.60
CA VAL A 74 -17.67 12.21 20.79
C VAL A 74 -17.06 10.81 20.67
N GLY A 75 -15.75 10.72 20.43
CA GLY A 75 -15.01 9.46 20.39
C GLY A 75 -15.04 8.69 21.72
N ILE A 76 -14.98 9.39 22.86
CA ILE A 76 -15.11 8.80 24.20
C ILE A 76 -16.54 8.32 24.43
N ARG A 77 -17.58 9.07 24.03
CA ARG A 77 -18.97 8.61 24.12
C ARG A 77 -19.22 7.36 23.27
N ALA A 78 -18.68 7.32 22.05
CA ALA A 78 -18.74 6.12 21.21
C ALA A 78 -18.11 4.91 21.92
N ALA A 79 -16.97 5.11 22.59
CA ALA A 79 -16.34 4.05 23.37
C ALA A 79 -17.18 3.61 24.59
N ARG A 80 -17.78 4.56 25.32
CA ARG A 80 -18.66 4.27 26.47
C ARG A 80 -19.97 3.60 26.08
N ALA A 81 -20.43 3.84 24.85
CA ALA A 81 -21.63 3.21 24.31
C ALA A 81 -21.40 1.74 23.91
N MET A 82 -20.15 1.29 23.84
CA MET A 82 -19.87 -0.12 23.64
C MET A 82 -20.39 -0.88 24.86
N THR A 83 -21.19 -1.92 24.61
CA THR A 83 -21.57 -2.85 25.67
C THR A 83 -20.31 -3.61 26.07
N ASP A 84 -19.79 -3.43 27.28
CA ASP A 84 -18.58 -4.10 27.76
C ASP A 84 -18.62 -5.60 27.48
N GLY A 85 -18.04 -6.06 26.35
CA GLY A 85 -17.89 -7.47 25.96
C GLY A 85 -19.09 -8.42 26.14
N GLY A 86 -20.30 -7.92 26.37
CA GLY A 86 -21.31 -8.66 27.13
C GLY A 86 -21.04 -8.65 28.66
N LYS A 87 -21.64 -7.66 29.35
CA LYS A 87 -21.72 -7.43 30.81
C LYS A 87 -20.54 -6.68 31.47
N ASP A 88 -20.96 -5.65 32.21
CA ASP A 88 -20.28 -4.87 33.26
C ASP A 88 -19.47 -3.65 32.82
N GLU A 89 -20.09 -2.48 33.04
CA GLU A 89 -19.49 -1.14 33.05
C GLU A 89 -18.07 -1.16 33.66
N ILE A 90 -17.04 -0.85 32.86
CA ILE A 90 -15.70 -0.58 33.37
C ILE A 90 -15.76 0.61 34.34
N PRO A 91 -15.45 0.42 35.64
CA PRO A 91 -15.53 1.50 36.62
C PRO A 91 -14.51 2.62 36.33
N PRO A 92 -14.81 3.86 36.72
CA PRO A 92 -13.84 4.96 36.66
C PRO A 92 -12.57 4.61 37.48
N GLY A 93 -11.40 4.66 36.83
CA GLY A 93 -10.10 4.37 37.45
C GLY A 93 -9.42 3.08 36.97
N THR A 94 -10.10 2.27 36.15
CA THR A 94 -9.50 1.07 35.56
C THR A 94 -8.49 1.47 34.46
N VAL A 95 -7.20 1.21 34.70
CA VAL A 95 -6.15 1.37 33.70
C VAL A 95 -6.40 0.35 32.58
N PRO A 96 -6.53 0.78 31.30
CA PRO A 96 -6.70 -0.16 30.20
C PRO A 96 -5.55 -1.16 30.22
N ALA A 97 -5.86 -2.47 30.22
CA ALA A 97 -4.83 -3.47 30.02
C ALA A 97 -4.07 -3.08 28.74
N PRO A 98 -2.72 -2.99 28.77
CA PRO A 98 -1.96 -2.67 27.57
C PRO A 98 -2.36 -3.65 26.47
N PRO A 99 -2.43 -3.21 25.19
CA PRO A 99 -2.73 -4.11 24.09
C PRO A 99 -1.84 -5.33 24.23
N ARG A 100 -2.41 -6.54 24.10
CA ARG A 100 -1.67 -7.80 24.07
C ARG A 100 -0.82 -7.87 22.80
N TYR A 101 0.15 -7.00 22.71
CA TYR A 101 1.40 -7.26 22.05
C TYR A 101 2.30 -7.78 23.17
N VAL A 102 2.60 -9.06 23.16
CA VAL A 102 3.74 -9.56 23.92
C VAL A 102 4.95 -9.21 23.06
N PRO A 103 5.78 -8.20 23.41
CA PRO A 103 7.04 -8.03 22.70
C PRO A 103 7.80 -9.35 22.79
N LEU A 104 8.40 -9.81 21.69
CA LEU A 104 9.10 -11.12 21.64
C LEU A 104 10.15 -11.30 22.76
N ARG A 105 10.67 -10.20 23.32
CA ARG A 105 11.53 -10.15 24.52
C ARG A 105 10.93 -10.86 25.74
N THR A 106 9.61 -10.97 25.86
CA THR A 106 8.95 -11.63 26.99
C THR A 106 8.80 -13.14 26.77
N ALA A 107 8.84 -13.63 25.54
CA ALA A 107 8.74 -15.07 25.21
C ALA A 107 10.11 -15.77 25.16
N PHE A 108 11.19 -15.02 24.86
CA PHE A 108 12.56 -15.53 24.80
C PHE A 108 13.54 -14.54 25.48
N PRO A 109 13.52 -14.45 26.83
CA PRO A 109 14.28 -13.45 27.58
C PRO A 109 15.81 -13.56 27.44
N ASP A 110 16.34 -14.71 26.98
CA ASP A 110 17.77 -15.00 26.95
C ASP A 110 18.44 -14.85 25.57
N ALA A 111 17.69 -14.60 24.48
CA ALA A 111 18.26 -14.47 23.14
C ALA A 111 18.75 -13.04 22.86
N ARG A 112 19.89 -12.66 23.45
CA ARG A 112 20.64 -11.44 23.12
C ARG A 112 21.32 -11.56 21.74
N CYS A 113 20.54 -11.41 20.67
CA CYS A 113 21.04 -11.41 19.28
C CYS A 113 21.62 -10.04 18.84
N ASP A 114 21.83 -9.13 19.79
CA ASP A 114 22.48 -7.82 19.62
C ASP A 114 24.01 -7.93 19.67
N THR A 115 24.56 -8.97 20.28
CA THR A 115 26.01 -9.21 20.33
C THR A 115 26.34 -10.69 20.12
N ALA A 116 27.30 -10.98 19.24
CA ALA A 116 27.74 -12.34 18.94
C ALA A 116 29.01 -12.70 19.74
N PRO A 117 28.93 -13.59 20.75
CA PRO A 117 30.07 -13.95 21.58
C PRO A 117 31.09 -14.79 20.80
N ASP A 118 32.38 -14.49 20.94
CA ASP A 118 33.45 -15.16 20.18
C ASP A 118 33.53 -16.68 20.43
N ALA A 119 33.29 -17.12 21.66
CA ALA A 119 33.43 -18.52 22.06
C ALA A 119 32.29 -19.42 21.55
N ALA A 120 31.12 -18.85 21.23
CA ALA A 120 29.91 -19.59 20.85
C ALA A 120 29.27 -19.03 19.56
N ILE A 121 30.09 -18.46 18.68
CA ILE A 121 29.62 -17.68 17.54
C ILE A 121 28.81 -18.50 16.52
N ASP A 122 29.17 -19.77 16.30
CA ASP A 122 28.46 -20.65 15.37
C ASP A 122 27.07 -21.05 15.92
N ASP A 123 26.97 -21.35 17.22
CA ASP A 123 25.69 -21.67 17.88
C ASP A 123 24.78 -20.44 17.94
N TRP A 124 25.38 -19.28 18.24
CA TRP A 124 24.69 -18.00 18.17
C TRP A 124 24.13 -17.74 16.77
N ALA A 125 24.95 -17.89 15.72
CA ALA A 125 24.49 -17.64 14.34
C ALA A 125 23.40 -18.63 13.92
N ARG A 126 23.52 -19.89 14.32
CA ARG A 126 22.48 -20.90 14.07
C ARG A 126 21.16 -20.52 14.74
N ALA A 127 21.19 -20.08 16.00
CA ALA A 127 19.98 -19.69 16.75
C ALA A 127 19.39 -18.35 16.27
N CYS A 128 20.23 -17.32 16.12
CA CYS A 128 19.80 -15.95 15.86
C CYS A 128 19.56 -15.62 14.38
N LEU A 129 20.28 -16.27 13.45
CA LEU A 129 20.22 -15.94 12.01
C LEU A 129 19.52 -17.00 11.18
N LEU A 130 19.72 -18.29 11.49
CA LEU A 130 19.27 -19.40 10.61
C LEU A 130 17.99 -20.10 11.08
N LYS A 131 17.79 -20.26 12.40
CA LYS A 131 16.63 -20.95 12.99
C LYS A 131 15.51 -20.03 13.44
N ARG A 132 15.75 -18.72 13.47
CA ARG A 132 14.75 -17.76 13.91
C ARG A 132 13.59 -17.79 12.92
N ASP A 133 12.41 -18.19 13.40
CA ASP A 133 11.17 -18.08 12.62
C ASP A 133 11.03 -16.62 12.16
N PHE A 134 10.86 -16.45 10.86
CA PHE A 134 10.88 -15.19 10.11
C PHE A 134 9.70 -14.24 10.43
N HIS A 135 9.28 -14.15 11.70
CA HIS A 135 8.27 -13.19 12.14
C HIS A 135 8.90 -11.80 12.39
N TRP A 136 9.04 -11.06 11.27
CA TRP A 136 8.72 -9.64 11.06
C TRP A 136 9.31 -8.51 11.94
N ILE A 137 10.25 -8.74 12.87
CA ILE A 137 10.90 -7.62 13.61
C ILE A 137 12.43 -7.69 13.58
N GLY A 138 13.06 -6.98 12.64
CA GLY A 138 14.49 -6.65 12.68
C GLY A 138 15.41 -7.83 12.39
N LEU A 139 15.72 -8.01 11.10
CA LEU A 139 16.97 -8.65 10.71
C LEU A 139 18.14 -7.84 11.32
N PRO A 140 19.19 -8.47 11.87
CA PRO A 140 20.35 -7.74 12.36
C PRO A 140 20.93 -6.88 11.23
N ASP A 141 21.60 -5.78 11.55
CA ASP A 141 22.15 -4.95 10.48
C ASP A 141 23.19 -5.74 9.66
N ALA A 142 23.34 -5.38 8.38
CA ALA A 142 24.26 -6.07 7.48
C ALA A 142 25.72 -6.01 7.96
N ALA A 143 26.11 -4.99 8.72
CA ALA A 143 27.47 -4.86 9.24
C ALA A 143 27.75 -5.90 10.34
N LEU A 144 26.81 -6.13 11.26
CA LEU A 144 26.86 -7.15 12.28
C LEU A 144 26.95 -8.54 11.64
N VAL A 145 26.11 -8.80 10.63
CA VAL A 145 26.14 -10.08 9.90
C VAL A 145 27.49 -10.32 9.23
N ARG A 146 28.07 -9.31 8.57
CA ARG A 146 29.43 -9.41 7.97
C ARG A 146 30.51 -9.64 9.03
N GLY A 147 30.44 -8.93 10.15
CA GLY A 147 31.37 -9.09 11.28
C GLY A 147 31.30 -10.48 11.92
N VAL A 148 30.13 -11.14 11.89
CA VAL A 148 29.97 -12.53 12.32
C VAL A 148 30.48 -13.50 11.27
N ALA A 149 30.09 -13.33 10.00
CA ALA A 149 30.33 -14.29 8.93
C ALA A 149 31.82 -14.69 8.77
N SER A 150 32.72 -13.72 8.92
CA SER A 150 34.18 -13.93 8.82
C SER A 150 34.78 -14.77 9.96
N ARG A 151 34.11 -14.79 11.12
CA ARG A 151 34.53 -15.49 12.36
C ARG A 151 33.92 -16.89 12.49
N LEU A 152 32.89 -17.22 11.69
CA LEU A 152 32.24 -18.53 11.72
C LEU A 152 33.22 -19.65 11.34
N ARG A 153 33.17 -20.74 12.09
CA ARG A 153 34.04 -21.90 11.93
C ARG A 153 33.29 -23.05 11.27
N ASP A 154 32.01 -23.21 11.57
CA ASP A 154 31.15 -24.20 10.93
C ASP A 154 30.85 -23.80 9.48
N ALA A 155 31.23 -24.66 8.53
CA ALA A 155 31.06 -24.38 7.10
C ALA A 155 29.58 -24.28 6.67
N GLY A 156 28.68 -25.06 7.29
CA GLY A 156 27.25 -25.04 7.00
C GLY A 156 26.57 -23.78 7.52
N VAL A 157 26.90 -23.36 8.75
CA VAL A 157 26.43 -22.10 9.34
C VAL A 157 26.95 -20.92 8.53
N ARG A 158 28.25 -20.91 8.18
CA ARG A 158 28.83 -19.87 7.33
C ARG A 158 28.14 -19.78 5.99
N ARG A 159 27.91 -20.90 5.31
CA ARG A 159 27.17 -20.95 4.04
C ARG A 159 25.79 -20.33 4.18
N GLY A 160 25.02 -20.71 5.20
CA GLY A 160 23.69 -20.16 5.46
C GLY A 160 23.71 -18.64 5.65
N VAL A 161 24.67 -18.14 6.43
CA VAL A 161 24.81 -16.70 6.70
C VAL A 161 25.25 -15.93 5.45
N LEU A 162 26.19 -16.45 4.66
CA LEU A 162 26.58 -15.83 3.38
C LEU A 162 25.44 -15.85 2.36
N ALA A 163 24.65 -16.93 2.31
CA ALA A 163 23.45 -16.99 1.46
C ALA A 163 22.40 -15.95 1.88
N MET A 164 22.22 -15.74 3.19
CA MET A 164 21.37 -14.67 3.72
C MET A 164 21.87 -13.28 3.30
N LEU A 165 23.18 -13.04 3.29
CA LEU A 165 23.75 -11.77 2.79
C LEU A 165 23.44 -11.55 1.30
N VAL A 166 23.60 -12.59 0.46
CA VAL A 166 23.30 -12.50 -0.98
C VAL A 166 21.81 -12.26 -1.25
N ASN A 167 20.93 -13.00 -0.56
CA ASN A 167 19.49 -13.01 -0.86
C ASN A 167 18.69 -11.95 -0.07
N GLY A 168 19.10 -11.63 1.15
CA GLY A 168 18.33 -10.81 2.11
C GLY A 168 18.77 -9.35 2.21
N TYR A 169 20.09 -9.06 2.16
CA TYR A 169 20.60 -7.68 2.23
C TYR A 169 21.02 -7.18 0.84
N GLY A 170 21.70 -8.04 0.07
CA GLY A 170 21.83 -7.95 -1.38
C GLY A 170 22.52 -6.70 -1.93
N GLY A 171 23.00 -5.78 -1.10
CA GLY A 171 23.70 -4.57 -1.53
C GLY A 171 25.04 -4.89 -2.18
N ALA A 172 25.55 -3.96 -2.99
CA ALA A 172 26.84 -4.15 -3.68
C ALA A 172 27.99 -4.40 -2.68
N ASP A 173 27.97 -3.72 -1.53
CA ASP A 173 29.00 -3.88 -0.48
C ASP A 173 28.94 -5.26 0.18
N ASP A 174 27.73 -5.78 0.43
CA ASP A 174 27.54 -7.12 1.00
C ASP A 174 27.97 -8.19 0.01
N LEU A 175 27.64 -8.03 -1.28
CA LEU A 175 28.07 -8.96 -2.32
C LEU A 175 29.59 -8.93 -2.52
N ARG A 176 30.23 -7.76 -2.47
CA ARG A 176 31.70 -7.66 -2.50
C ARG A 176 32.35 -8.33 -1.29
N PHE A 177 31.75 -8.18 -0.11
CA PHE A 177 32.17 -8.90 1.08
C PHE A 177 32.05 -10.42 0.89
N VAL A 178 30.89 -10.91 0.43
CA VAL A 178 30.67 -12.35 0.19
C VAL A 178 31.64 -12.89 -0.86
N ALA A 179 31.93 -12.13 -1.93
CA ALA A 179 32.93 -12.49 -2.93
C ALA A 179 34.35 -12.59 -2.35
N ALA A 180 34.74 -11.67 -1.45
CA ALA A 180 36.02 -11.74 -0.75
C ALA A 180 36.10 -12.95 0.20
N GLU A 181 35.02 -13.24 0.93
CA GLU A 181 34.94 -14.43 1.79
C GLU A 181 34.97 -15.72 0.98
N GLN A 182 34.32 -15.75 -0.18
CA GLN A 182 34.37 -16.87 -1.12
C GLN A 182 35.79 -17.09 -1.65
N ALA A 183 36.55 -16.03 -1.96
CA ALA A 183 37.93 -16.14 -2.39
C ALA A 183 38.86 -16.68 -1.28
N ARG A 184 38.60 -16.31 -0.01
CA ARG A 184 39.35 -16.80 1.16
C ARG A 184 39.02 -18.23 1.52
N ARG A 185 37.74 -18.60 1.46
CA ARG A 185 37.22 -19.91 1.85
C ARG A 185 36.20 -20.36 0.80
N PRO A 186 36.64 -21.04 -0.26
CA PRO A 186 35.75 -21.46 -1.34
C PRO A 186 34.63 -22.37 -0.84
N ASP A 187 33.39 -22.03 -1.16
CA ASP A 187 32.22 -22.90 -1.04
C ASP A 187 31.44 -22.92 -2.37
N PRO A 188 31.15 -24.10 -2.95
CA PRO A 188 30.51 -24.18 -4.26
C PRO A 188 29.07 -23.64 -4.28
N ALA A 189 28.34 -23.72 -3.17
CA ALA A 189 26.98 -23.19 -3.09
C ALA A 189 26.99 -21.66 -3.05
N VAL A 190 27.96 -21.06 -2.34
CA VAL A 190 28.14 -19.59 -2.34
C VAL A 190 28.62 -19.09 -3.70
N ALA A 191 29.53 -19.81 -4.37
CA ALA A 191 29.92 -19.51 -5.75
C ALA A 191 28.72 -19.51 -6.70
N ALA A 192 27.84 -20.50 -6.59
CA ALA A 192 26.62 -20.57 -7.40
C ALA A 192 25.69 -19.38 -7.15
N LEU A 193 25.53 -18.95 -5.89
CA LEU A 193 24.75 -17.77 -5.54
C LEU A 193 25.33 -16.48 -6.14
N LEU A 194 26.65 -16.29 -6.07
CA LEU A 194 27.34 -15.14 -6.69
C LEU A 194 27.30 -15.19 -8.22
N ALA A 195 27.17 -16.38 -8.82
CA ALA A 195 27.06 -16.56 -10.25
C ALA A 195 25.65 -16.26 -10.81
N THR A 196 24.66 -16.04 -9.94
CA THR A 196 23.31 -15.68 -10.37
C THR A 196 23.30 -14.35 -11.13
N PRO A 197 22.37 -14.15 -12.08
CA PRO A 197 22.24 -12.89 -12.79
C PRO A 197 22.10 -11.70 -11.83
N GLN A 198 21.34 -11.88 -10.75
CA GLN A 198 21.03 -10.83 -9.79
C GLN A 198 22.28 -10.38 -9.02
N ALA A 199 23.08 -11.32 -8.52
CA ALA A 199 24.30 -11.00 -7.80
C ALA A 199 25.31 -10.29 -8.72
N ARG A 200 25.54 -10.80 -9.93
CA ARG A 200 26.44 -10.18 -10.92
C ARG A 200 26.00 -8.78 -11.29
N TYR A 201 24.71 -8.58 -11.51
CA TYR A 201 24.17 -7.28 -11.90
C TYR A 201 24.41 -6.24 -10.80
N ARG A 202 24.15 -6.60 -9.53
CA ARG A 202 24.38 -5.74 -8.36
C ARG A 202 25.87 -5.50 -8.05
N LEU A 203 26.76 -6.42 -8.45
CA LEU A 203 28.22 -6.23 -8.42
C LEU A 203 28.73 -5.28 -9.52
N GLY A 204 27.88 -4.88 -10.47
CA GLY A 204 28.27 -4.04 -11.60
C GLY A 204 28.78 -4.83 -12.83
N GLU A 205 28.75 -6.16 -12.77
CA GLU A 205 29.18 -7.05 -13.86
C GLU A 205 28.08 -7.23 -14.92
N ARG A 206 27.59 -6.13 -15.50
CA ARG A 206 26.38 -6.11 -16.35
C ARG A 206 26.42 -7.11 -17.50
N ALA A 207 27.54 -7.22 -18.21
CA ALA A 207 27.69 -8.16 -19.31
C ALA A 207 27.59 -9.62 -18.85
N ALA A 208 28.26 -9.97 -17.74
CA ALA A 208 28.22 -11.32 -17.18
C ALA A 208 26.83 -11.65 -16.60
N ALA A 209 26.16 -10.66 -16.01
CA ALA A 209 24.79 -10.78 -15.55
C ALA A 209 23.81 -11.05 -16.70
N LEU A 210 23.93 -10.32 -17.80
CA LEU A 210 23.09 -10.52 -18.99
C LEU A 210 23.32 -11.90 -19.61
N THR A 211 24.58 -12.32 -19.78
CA THR A 211 24.89 -13.68 -20.25
C THR A 211 24.29 -14.74 -19.35
N ALA A 212 24.39 -14.57 -18.02
CA ALA A 212 23.77 -15.48 -17.07
C ALA A 212 22.25 -15.51 -17.19
N ALA A 213 21.60 -14.34 -17.29
CA ALA A 213 20.14 -14.23 -17.40
C ALA A 213 19.59 -14.88 -18.67
N ARG A 214 20.32 -14.78 -19.78
CA ARG A 214 19.95 -15.47 -21.02
C ARG A 214 20.10 -16.99 -20.90
N ALA A 215 21.08 -17.46 -20.14
CA ALA A 215 21.33 -18.88 -19.93
C ALA A 215 20.41 -19.57 -18.90
N THR A 216 19.63 -18.82 -18.12
CA THR A 216 18.67 -19.42 -17.18
C THR A 216 17.58 -20.18 -17.94
N ARG A 217 17.09 -21.28 -17.34
CA ARG A 217 16.14 -22.20 -17.98
C ARG A 217 14.71 -22.02 -17.53
N THR A 218 14.47 -21.23 -16.48
CA THR A 218 13.14 -21.03 -15.91
C THR A 218 12.62 -19.65 -16.25
N PHE A 219 11.31 -19.53 -16.44
CA PHE A 219 10.64 -18.26 -16.60
C PHE A 219 10.87 -17.35 -15.39
N ASP A 220 10.73 -17.88 -14.17
CA ASP A 220 10.84 -17.11 -12.92
C ASP A 220 12.21 -16.44 -12.77
N ASP A 221 13.29 -17.14 -13.12
CA ASP A 221 14.65 -16.58 -13.06
C ASP A 221 14.84 -15.47 -14.11
N LYS A 222 14.32 -15.66 -15.33
CA LYS A 222 14.35 -14.62 -16.37
C LYS A 222 13.51 -13.40 -15.98
N ALA A 223 12.31 -13.62 -15.45
CA ALA A 223 11.42 -12.58 -14.95
C ALA A 223 12.06 -11.79 -13.79
N ALA A 224 12.74 -12.47 -12.87
CA ALA A 224 13.50 -11.82 -11.79
C ALA A 224 14.66 -10.98 -12.33
N ALA A 225 15.39 -11.46 -13.35
CA ALA A 225 16.45 -10.70 -14.00
C ALA A 225 15.91 -9.45 -14.72
N ILE A 226 14.81 -9.59 -15.48
CA ILE A 226 14.12 -8.46 -16.14
C ILE A 226 13.72 -7.41 -15.12
N ARG A 227 13.04 -7.80 -14.03
CA ARG A 227 12.63 -6.88 -12.96
C ARG A 227 13.82 -6.10 -12.38
N LEU A 228 14.93 -6.78 -12.12
CA LEU A 228 16.14 -6.13 -11.60
C LEU A 228 16.72 -5.11 -12.60
N MET A 229 16.81 -5.49 -13.87
CA MET A 229 17.32 -4.60 -14.93
C MET A 229 16.43 -3.37 -15.09
N LEU A 230 15.11 -3.53 -15.06
CA LEU A 230 14.16 -2.42 -15.12
C LEU A 230 14.24 -1.52 -13.89
N ALA A 231 14.37 -2.08 -12.69
CA ALA A 231 14.58 -1.30 -11.47
C ALA A 231 15.88 -0.46 -11.52
N ALA A 232 16.88 -0.93 -12.26
CA ALA A 232 18.13 -0.21 -12.52
C ALA A 232 18.10 0.72 -13.75
N GLY A 233 16.97 0.79 -14.47
CA GLY A 233 16.81 1.62 -15.67
C GLY A 233 17.41 1.02 -16.95
N ASP A 234 17.85 -0.22 -16.94
CA ASP A 234 18.54 -0.90 -18.05
C ASP A 234 17.55 -1.67 -18.94
N VAL A 235 16.78 -0.91 -19.73
CA VAL A 235 15.73 -1.46 -20.59
C VAL A 235 16.31 -2.34 -21.69
N ASP A 236 17.50 -2.03 -22.21
CA ASP A 236 18.15 -2.83 -23.25
C ASP A 236 18.50 -4.23 -22.76
N ALA A 237 19.09 -4.34 -21.56
CA ALA A 237 19.36 -5.64 -20.96
C ALA A 237 18.07 -6.42 -20.68
N ALA A 238 17.02 -5.75 -20.19
CA ALA A 238 15.72 -6.39 -19.95
C ALA A 238 15.10 -6.95 -21.25
N MET A 239 15.09 -6.16 -22.33
CA MET A 239 14.61 -6.61 -23.65
C MET A 239 15.44 -7.78 -24.18
N ALA A 240 16.76 -7.70 -24.03
CA ALA A 240 17.68 -8.76 -24.42
C ALA A 240 17.47 -10.10 -23.68
N VAL A 241 16.87 -10.09 -22.48
CA VAL A 241 16.43 -11.31 -21.79
C VAL A 241 15.05 -11.72 -22.28
N PHE A 242 14.11 -10.77 -22.41
CA PHE A 242 12.74 -11.02 -22.88
C PHE A 242 12.71 -11.71 -24.25
N ASP A 243 13.57 -11.31 -25.19
CA ASP A 243 13.67 -11.93 -26.52
C ASP A 243 14.05 -13.41 -26.47
N THR A 244 14.67 -13.88 -25.37
CA THR A 244 15.01 -15.30 -25.18
C THR A 244 13.91 -16.11 -24.51
N MET A 245 12.80 -15.47 -24.11
CA MET A 245 11.77 -16.13 -23.31
C MET A 245 10.79 -16.95 -24.14
N ALA A 246 10.78 -16.82 -25.46
CA ALA A 246 9.81 -17.50 -26.34
C ALA A 246 9.74 -19.01 -26.13
N ASP A 247 10.86 -19.63 -25.75
CA ASP A 247 11.01 -21.08 -25.49
C ASP A 247 10.93 -21.45 -24.00
N THR A 248 10.69 -20.48 -23.12
CA THR A 248 10.57 -20.67 -21.66
C THR A 248 9.29 -20.01 -21.14
N PRO A 249 8.10 -20.55 -21.46
CA PRO A 249 6.84 -19.97 -21.03
C PRO A 249 6.65 -20.06 -19.50
N PRO A 250 5.82 -19.18 -18.91
CA PRO A 250 5.44 -19.27 -17.50
C PRO A 250 4.67 -20.57 -17.22
N ARG A 251 4.72 -21.02 -15.97
CA ARG A 251 4.07 -22.30 -15.57
C ARG A 251 2.56 -22.23 -15.52
N LEU A 252 2.00 -21.06 -15.20
CA LEU A 252 0.57 -20.93 -14.90
C LEU A 252 -0.29 -20.82 -16.17
N SER A 253 0.11 -19.99 -17.13
CA SER A 253 -0.60 -19.82 -18.39
C SER A 253 0.29 -19.21 -19.46
N ASP A 254 0.27 -19.72 -20.69
CA ASP A 254 1.01 -19.16 -21.83
C ASP A 254 0.18 -18.11 -22.61
N ASP A 255 -0.61 -17.31 -21.88
CA ASP A 255 -1.39 -16.19 -22.42
C ASP A 255 -0.83 -14.84 -21.94
N CYS A 256 -1.42 -13.75 -22.43
CA CYS A 256 -1.02 -12.39 -22.05
C CYS A 256 -0.97 -12.18 -20.52
N PHE A 257 -1.97 -12.67 -19.80
CA PHE A 257 -2.07 -12.52 -18.35
C PHE A 257 -1.02 -13.35 -17.63
N GLY A 258 -0.77 -14.59 -18.06
CA GLY A 258 0.27 -15.43 -17.49
C GLY A 258 1.67 -14.86 -17.68
N TRP A 259 1.91 -14.10 -18.74
CA TRP A 259 3.19 -13.43 -18.99
C TRP A 259 3.35 -12.09 -18.27
N PHE A 260 2.34 -11.21 -18.31
CA PHE A 260 2.46 -9.83 -17.80
C PHE A 260 1.73 -9.58 -16.47
N GLY A 261 0.92 -10.55 -16.04
CA GLY A 261 0.12 -10.45 -14.84
C GLY A 261 0.94 -10.47 -13.55
N PRO A 262 0.26 -10.18 -12.41
CA PRO A 262 0.91 -10.05 -11.12
C PRO A 262 1.33 -11.40 -10.49
N ILE A 263 0.75 -12.51 -10.94
CA ILE A 263 0.97 -13.85 -10.37
C ILE A 263 1.55 -14.77 -11.44
N GLY A 264 2.76 -15.28 -11.21
CA GLY A 264 3.46 -16.21 -12.12
C GLY A 264 3.95 -15.62 -13.44
N GLY A 265 3.67 -14.34 -13.71
CA GLY A 265 4.21 -13.57 -14.83
C GLY A 265 5.43 -12.73 -14.46
N LEU A 266 5.74 -11.73 -15.28
CA LEU A 266 6.82 -10.78 -15.05
C LEU A 266 6.62 -9.97 -13.76
N ALA A 267 5.39 -9.83 -13.28
CA ALA A 267 5.03 -9.14 -12.03
C ALA A 267 5.64 -7.72 -11.91
N LEU A 268 5.65 -6.99 -13.03
CA LEU A 268 6.30 -5.68 -13.12
C LEU A 268 5.58 -4.61 -12.28
N GLY A 269 4.29 -4.79 -11.98
CA GLY A 269 3.51 -3.89 -11.14
C GLY A 269 4.04 -3.70 -9.72
N GLY A 270 4.88 -4.62 -9.23
CA GLY A 270 5.51 -4.51 -7.91
C GLY A 270 6.80 -3.68 -7.89
N LEU A 271 7.28 -3.20 -9.04
CA LEU A 271 8.55 -2.45 -9.11
C LEU A 271 8.43 -0.99 -8.69
N GLY A 272 7.22 -0.42 -8.77
CA GLY A 272 6.97 0.99 -8.53
C GLY A 272 5.51 1.24 -8.23
N ASN A 273 5.20 2.48 -7.91
CA ASN A 273 3.84 2.94 -7.67
C ASN A 273 3.72 4.42 -8.04
N VAL A 274 2.52 4.99 -7.92
CA VAL A 274 2.25 6.38 -8.30
C VAL A 274 3.16 7.39 -7.59
N GLY A 275 3.59 7.11 -6.36
CA GLY A 275 4.50 7.98 -5.58
C GLY A 275 5.98 7.74 -5.82
N ASN A 276 6.35 6.57 -6.34
CA ASN A 276 7.72 6.23 -6.73
C ASN A 276 7.70 5.41 -8.02
N PRO A 277 7.52 6.07 -9.18
CA PRO A 277 7.39 5.39 -10.46
C PRO A 277 8.74 4.89 -10.98
N VAL A 278 8.70 3.85 -11.82
CA VAL A 278 9.83 3.29 -12.55
C VAL A 278 9.59 3.47 -14.07
N PRO A 279 10.01 4.59 -14.67
CA PRO A 279 9.76 4.89 -16.10
C PRO A 279 10.27 3.83 -17.08
N ALA A 280 11.30 3.07 -16.66
CA ALA A 280 11.85 1.96 -17.43
C ALA A 280 10.80 0.87 -17.72
N VAL A 281 9.83 0.65 -16.82
CA VAL A 281 8.72 -0.29 -17.06
C VAL A 281 7.91 0.14 -18.28
N GLY A 282 7.57 1.43 -18.40
CA GLY A 282 6.83 1.94 -19.54
C GLY A 282 7.60 1.78 -20.85
N THR A 283 8.89 2.14 -20.85
CA THR A 283 9.76 2.01 -22.03
C THR A 283 9.92 0.54 -22.45
N PHE A 284 10.02 -0.36 -21.48
CA PHE A 284 10.05 -1.80 -21.73
C PHE A 284 8.75 -2.29 -22.35
N ILE A 285 7.58 -1.91 -21.83
CA ILE A 285 6.29 -2.33 -22.39
C ILE A 285 6.09 -1.82 -23.81
N ASP A 286 6.46 -0.56 -24.09
CA ASP A 286 6.38 -0.02 -25.45
C ASP A 286 7.22 -0.84 -26.44
N ARG A 287 8.46 -1.19 -26.05
CA ARG A 287 9.36 -2.01 -26.88
C ARG A 287 8.90 -3.46 -27.00
N ALA A 288 8.49 -4.07 -25.89
CA ALA A 288 7.95 -5.42 -25.86
C ALA A 288 6.72 -5.54 -26.75
N SER A 289 5.83 -4.53 -26.75
CA SER A 289 4.61 -4.52 -27.56
C SER A 289 4.85 -4.62 -29.07
N ALA A 290 6.02 -4.17 -29.54
CA ALA A 290 6.41 -4.25 -30.95
C ALA A 290 6.97 -5.64 -31.34
N THR A 291 7.25 -6.52 -30.38
CA THR A 291 7.84 -7.84 -30.64
C THR A 291 6.81 -8.83 -31.21
N PRO A 292 7.24 -9.82 -32.01
CA PRO A 292 6.38 -10.93 -32.42
C PRO A 292 5.84 -11.74 -31.23
N LEU A 293 6.66 -11.94 -30.20
CA LEU A 293 6.28 -12.68 -28.99
C LEU A 293 5.09 -12.01 -28.30
N PHE A 294 5.15 -10.70 -28.06
CA PHE A 294 4.03 -9.97 -27.46
C PHE A 294 2.78 -10.04 -28.33
N ARG A 295 2.88 -9.81 -29.64
CA ARG A 295 1.71 -9.87 -30.54
C ARG A 295 1.04 -11.24 -30.56
N ARG A 296 1.82 -12.31 -30.39
CA ARG A 296 1.30 -13.68 -30.25
C ARG A 296 0.56 -13.86 -28.92
N LEU A 297 1.16 -13.41 -27.81
CA LEU A 297 0.63 -13.62 -26.45
C LEU A 297 -0.55 -12.69 -26.12
N CYS A 298 -0.47 -11.45 -26.58
CA CYS A 298 -1.38 -10.35 -26.31
C CYS A 298 -1.93 -9.77 -27.63
N PRO A 299 -2.68 -10.55 -28.43
CA PRO A 299 -3.15 -10.11 -29.75
C PRO A 299 -4.09 -8.89 -29.68
N ASN A 300 -4.76 -8.70 -28.54
CA ASN A 300 -5.63 -7.55 -28.27
C ASN A 300 -4.97 -6.49 -27.37
N GLY A 301 -3.65 -6.58 -27.16
CA GLY A 301 -2.93 -5.81 -26.15
C GLY A 301 -3.08 -6.40 -24.74
N LEU A 302 -2.56 -5.66 -23.75
CA LEU A 302 -2.73 -5.99 -22.33
C LEU A 302 -4.21 -5.85 -21.94
N ASP A 303 -4.65 -6.68 -21.00
CA ASP A 303 -5.95 -6.47 -20.35
C ASP A 303 -5.98 -5.14 -19.58
N ALA A 304 -7.18 -4.68 -19.26
CA ALA A 304 -7.40 -3.37 -18.64
C ALA A 304 -6.63 -3.18 -17.33
N GLU A 305 -6.65 -4.20 -16.47
CA GLU A 305 -6.08 -4.14 -15.13
C GLU A 305 -4.56 -4.14 -15.21
N THR A 306 -3.99 -5.03 -16.02
CA THR A 306 -2.55 -5.08 -16.26
C THR A 306 -2.05 -3.79 -16.91
N HIS A 307 -2.74 -3.25 -17.92
CA HIS A 307 -2.37 -1.97 -18.54
C HIS A 307 -2.33 -0.84 -17.50
N VAL A 308 -3.40 -0.69 -16.71
CA VAL A 308 -3.50 0.35 -15.67
C VAL A 308 -2.38 0.19 -14.64
N ALA A 309 -2.16 -1.01 -14.11
CA ALA A 309 -1.14 -1.27 -13.10
C ALA A 309 0.27 -0.92 -13.61
N LEU A 310 0.60 -1.33 -14.84
CA LEU A 310 1.91 -1.05 -15.44
C LEU A 310 2.08 0.43 -15.79
N SER A 311 1.00 1.10 -16.20
CA SER A 311 1.02 2.54 -16.47
C SER A 311 1.24 3.36 -15.21
N LEU A 312 0.57 3.00 -14.10
CA LEU A 312 0.81 3.62 -12.80
C LEU A 312 2.23 3.37 -12.30
N THR A 313 2.72 2.13 -12.45
CA THR A 313 4.11 1.76 -12.13
C THR A 313 5.11 2.60 -12.92
N ALA A 314 4.83 2.86 -14.19
CA ALA A 314 5.68 3.66 -15.07
C ALA A 314 5.54 5.18 -14.88
N GLY A 315 4.67 5.65 -13.99
CA GLY A 315 4.38 7.08 -13.81
C GLY A 315 3.52 7.69 -14.91
N ARG A 316 2.91 6.87 -15.79
CA ARG A 316 2.03 7.28 -16.88
C ARG A 316 0.58 7.42 -16.40
N THR A 317 0.38 8.28 -15.40
CA THR A 317 -0.92 8.42 -14.72
C THR A 317 -2.07 8.79 -15.65
N ALA A 318 -1.84 9.64 -16.66
CA ALA A 318 -2.86 10.02 -17.62
C ALA A 318 -3.34 8.81 -18.44
N ASP A 319 -2.41 8.00 -18.95
CA ASP A 319 -2.73 6.79 -19.71
C ASP A 319 -3.48 5.76 -18.87
N ALA A 320 -3.06 5.57 -17.61
CA ALA A 320 -3.77 4.71 -16.66
C ALA A 320 -5.24 5.15 -16.46
N LEU A 321 -5.47 6.44 -16.20
CA LEU A 321 -6.81 6.98 -16.04
C LEU A 321 -7.64 6.86 -17.32
N ASP A 322 -7.06 7.14 -18.48
CA ASP A 322 -7.76 7.05 -19.75
C ASP A 322 -8.12 5.60 -20.11
N ARG A 323 -7.25 4.64 -19.84
CA ARG A 323 -7.57 3.22 -20.02
C ARG A 323 -8.66 2.76 -19.06
N ALA A 324 -8.60 3.19 -17.79
CA ALA A 324 -9.60 2.84 -16.79
C ALA A 324 -10.98 3.44 -17.12
N ARG A 325 -11.05 4.68 -17.63
CA ARG A 325 -12.30 5.32 -18.11
C ARG A 325 -12.96 4.57 -19.27
N ARG A 326 -12.15 3.96 -20.14
CA ARG A 326 -12.67 3.15 -21.25
C ARG A 326 -13.21 1.79 -20.79
N GLU A 327 -12.86 1.34 -19.60
CA GLU A 327 -13.30 0.06 -19.07
C GLU A 327 -14.74 0.16 -18.52
N ARG A 328 -15.69 -0.41 -19.27
CA ARG A 328 -17.10 -0.35 -18.91
C ARG A 328 -17.58 -1.55 -18.11
N ALA A 329 -16.86 -2.68 -18.17
CA ALA A 329 -17.28 -3.90 -17.50
C ALA A 329 -17.08 -3.81 -15.97
N SER A 330 -16.11 -3.03 -15.52
CA SER A 330 -15.78 -2.87 -14.11
C SER A 330 -15.53 -1.40 -13.76
N PRO A 331 -16.53 -0.66 -13.24
CA PRO A 331 -16.33 0.72 -12.78
C PRO A 331 -15.30 0.82 -11.65
N PHE A 332 -15.08 -0.28 -10.91
CA PHE A 332 -14.10 -0.33 -9.83
C PHE A 332 -12.65 -0.19 -10.30
N LEU A 333 -12.34 -0.50 -11.58
CA LEU A 333 -11.01 -0.23 -12.11
C LEU A 333 -10.70 1.28 -12.13
N LEU A 334 -11.65 2.11 -12.59
CA LEU A 334 -11.50 3.56 -12.55
C LEU A 334 -11.45 4.09 -11.12
N ILE A 335 -12.31 3.58 -10.24
CA ILE A 335 -12.33 3.97 -8.83
C ILE A 335 -10.97 3.69 -8.18
N ASP A 336 -10.43 2.47 -8.31
CA ASP A 336 -9.12 2.12 -7.74
C ASP A 336 -7.99 2.98 -8.28
N THR A 337 -8.00 3.24 -9.59
CA THR A 337 -7.02 4.11 -10.23
C THR A 337 -7.10 5.53 -9.66
N VAL A 338 -8.31 6.08 -9.55
CA VAL A 338 -8.55 7.41 -8.97
C VAL A 338 -8.10 7.47 -7.51
N LEU A 339 -8.46 6.49 -6.68
CA LEU A 339 -8.09 6.48 -5.26
C LEU A 339 -6.57 6.51 -5.08
N GLN A 340 -5.84 5.69 -5.84
CA GLN A 340 -4.37 5.68 -5.80
C GLN A 340 -3.77 7.03 -6.23
N VAL A 341 -4.27 7.60 -7.33
CA VAL A 341 -3.77 8.88 -7.85
C VAL A 341 -4.12 10.04 -6.92
N ALA A 342 -5.35 10.09 -6.40
CA ALA A 342 -5.82 11.13 -5.49
C ALA A 342 -5.01 11.14 -4.18
N ARG A 343 -4.69 9.96 -3.60
CA ARG A 343 -3.79 9.87 -2.44
C ARG A 343 -2.44 10.52 -2.73
N GLN A 344 -1.84 10.22 -3.88
CA GLN A 344 -0.56 10.83 -4.26
C GLN A 344 -0.68 12.35 -4.38
N ARG A 345 -1.77 12.85 -5.00
CA ARG A 345 -2.04 14.28 -5.15
C ARG A 345 -2.17 14.99 -3.82
N LEU A 346 -2.86 14.40 -2.85
CA LEU A 346 -2.94 14.94 -1.49
C LEU A 346 -1.57 14.97 -0.80
N MET A 347 -0.73 13.95 -0.98
CA MET A 347 0.63 13.93 -0.41
C MET A 347 1.54 15.03 -0.98
N VAL A 348 1.33 15.46 -2.23
CA VAL A 348 2.07 16.57 -2.84
C VAL A 348 1.32 17.91 -2.76
N ALA A 349 0.38 18.03 -1.82
CA ALA A 349 -0.40 19.24 -1.55
C ALA A 349 -1.19 19.78 -2.77
N ASP A 350 -1.75 18.88 -3.58
CA ASP A 350 -2.65 19.19 -4.71
C ASP A 350 -4.08 18.65 -4.46
N PRO A 351 -4.81 19.24 -3.48
CA PRO A 351 -6.17 18.80 -3.15
C PRO A 351 -7.19 19.14 -4.25
N ALA A 352 -6.92 20.15 -5.08
CA ALA A 352 -7.82 20.53 -6.17
C ALA A 352 -7.91 19.44 -7.25
N THR A 353 -6.76 18.89 -7.69
CA THR A 353 -6.75 17.76 -8.63
C THR A 353 -7.32 16.51 -7.99
N ALA A 354 -6.97 16.23 -6.72
CA ALA A 354 -7.53 15.10 -5.98
C ALA A 354 -9.06 15.16 -5.95
N ARG A 355 -9.63 16.32 -5.56
CA ARG A 355 -11.08 16.55 -5.50
C ARG A 355 -11.76 16.27 -6.83
N ARG A 356 -11.22 16.81 -7.94
CA ARG A 356 -11.79 16.59 -9.28
C ARG A 356 -11.83 15.10 -9.65
N LEU A 357 -10.75 14.37 -9.39
CA LEU A 357 -10.70 12.93 -9.68
C LEU A 357 -11.66 12.14 -8.80
N LEU A 358 -11.72 12.45 -7.50
CA LEU A 358 -12.61 11.78 -6.56
C LEU A 358 -14.09 12.02 -6.89
N GLY A 359 -14.44 13.23 -7.35
CA GLY A 359 -15.79 13.53 -7.86
C GLY A 359 -16.17 12.65 -9.06
N GLU A 360 -15.23 12.39 -9.97
CA GLU A 360 -15.42 11.45 -11.09
C GLU A 360 -15.69 10.02 -10.59
N ALA A 361 -14.89 9.52 -9.64
CA ALA A 361 -15.11 8.20 -9.05
C ALA A 361 -16.45 8.10 -8.30
N ALA A 362 -16.85 9.16 -7.58
CA ALA A 362 -18.13 9.20 -6.87
C ALA A 362 -19.34 9.18 -7.82
N ALA A 363 -19.22 9.78 -9.00
CA ALA A 363 -20.29 9.80 -10.00
C ALA A 363 -20.55 8.41 -10.63
N ILE A 364 -19.53 7.57 -10.73
CA ILE A 364 -19.64 6.22 -11.35
C ILE A 364 -19.77 5.10 -10.33
N LEU A 365 -19.70 5.40 -9.02
CA LEU A 365 -19.78 4.41 -7.96
C LEU A 365 -21.13 3.67 -8.05
N PRO A 366 -21.12 2.32 -8.22
CA PRO A 366 -22.36 1.55 -8.27
C PRO A 366 -23.18 1.70 -6.99
N PRO A 367 -24.51 1.52 -7.04
CA PRO A 367 -25.31 1.40 -5.81
C PRO A 367 -24.81 0.24 -4.95
N TYR A 368 -24.98 0.36 -3.63
CA TYR A 368 -24.61 -0.70 -2.68
C TYR A 368 -25.42 -1.98 -2.96
N ARG A 369 -24.79 -3.14 -2.76
CA ARG A 369 -25.46 -4.45 -2.81
C ARG A 369 -25.21 -5.23 -1.53
N THR A 370 -26.20 -5.98 -1.06
CA THR A 370 -26.09 -6.78 0.18
C THR A 370 -25.06 -7.92 0.07
N ASP A 371 -24.75 -8.37 -1.14
CA ASP A 371 -23.74 -9.37 -1.46
C ASP A 371 -22.40 -8.76 -1.90
N GLU A 372 -22.20 -7.47 -1.66
CA GLU A 372 -21.01 -6.73 -2.07
C GLU A 372 -19.75 -7.24 -1.33
N ARG A 373 -18.65 -7.37 -2.07
CA ARG A 373 -17.39 -7.88 -1.53
C ARG A 373 -16.79 -6.85 -0.57
N SER A 374 -16.11 -7.31 0.48
CA SER A 374 -15.46 -6.43 1.48
C SER A 374 -14.51 -5.41 0.84
N GLY A 375 -13.82 -5.76 -0.25
CA GLY A 375 -12.97 -4.83 -1.00
C GLY A 375 -13.73 -3.63 -1.58
N ASP A 376 -14.96 -3.83 -2.05
CA ASP A 376 -15.77 -2.76 -2.65
C ASP A 376 -16.34 -1.83 -1.56
N ILE A 377 -16.72 -2.40 -0.41
CA ILE A 377 -17.08 -1.64 0.79
C ILE A 377 -15.90 -0.74 1.23
N ASN A 378 -14.68 -1.28 1.28
CA ASN A 378 -13.48 -0.51 1.63
C ASN A 378 -13.25 0.67 0.65
N ARG A 379 -13.45 0.44 -0.66
CA ARG A 379 -13.33 1.50 -1.68
C ARG A 379 -14.31 2.64 -1.46
N ARG A 380 -15.55 2.35 -1.03
CA ARG A 380 -16.57 3.38 -0.72
C ARG A 380 -16.13 4.27 0.43
N PHE A 381 -15.65 3.69 1.53
CA PHE A 381 -15.20 4.46 2.68
C PHE A 381 -13.94 5.26 2.39
N GLU A 382 -13.00 4.67 1.66
CA GLU A 382 -11.80 5.37 1.23
C GLU A 382 -12.13 6.55 0.30
N LEU A 383 -13.10 6.38 -0.60
CA LEU A 383 -13.59 7.47 -1.45
C LEU A 383 -14.21 8.60 -0.62
N THR A 384 -15.11 8.28 0.32
CA THR A 384 -15.70 9.25 1.26
C THR A 384 -14.64 10.03 2.03
N ARG A 385 -13.66 9.31 2.60
CA ARG A 385 -12.57 9.91 3.37
C ARG A 385 -11.71 10.82 2.51
N LEU A 386 -11.33 10.37 1.31
CA LEU A 386 -10.48 11.15 0.42
C LEU A 386 -11.19 12.40 -0.11
N LEU A 387 -12.51 12.35 -0.37
CA LEU A 387 -13.30 13.54 -0.71
C LEU A 387 -13.21 14.59 0.39
N ALA A 388 -13.44 14.17 1.65
CA ALA A 388 -13.32 15.03 2.81
C ALA A 388 -11.89 15.59 2.99
N ALA A 389 -10.87 14.75 2.81
CA ALA A 389 -9.46 15.16 2.89
C ALA A 389 -9.06 16.12 1.76
N ALA A 390 -9.70 16.01 0.60
CA ALA A 390 -9.55 16.94 -0.51
C ALA A 390 -10.38 18.22 -0.31
N GLY A 391 -11.06 18.41 0.82
CA GLY A 391 -11.88 19.58 1.14
C GLY A 391 -13.27 19.59 0.49
N ASP A 392 -13.77 18.46 0.00
CA ASP A 392 -15.15 18.31 -0.48
C ASP A 392 -16.01 17.64 0.59
N ALA A 393 -16.28 18.44 1.61
CA ALA A 393 -17.01 18.07 2.81
C ALA A 393 -18.45 17.60 2.51
N ASP A 394 -19.11 18.24 1.55
CA ASP A 394 -20.53 18.00 1.22
C ASP A 394 -20.69 16.74 0.35
N ALA A 395 -19.80 16.52 -0.62
CA ALA A 395 -19.81 15.29 -1.40
C ALA A 395 -19.49 14.08 -0.52
N ALA A 396 -18.55 14.21 0.42
CA ALA A 396 -18.25 13.17 1.39
C ALA A 396 -19.47 12.86 2.29
N ASP A 397 -20.15 13.87 2.84
CA ASP A 397 -21.37 13.69 3.64
C ASP A 397 -22.47 12.98 2.84
N THR A 398 -22.73 13.47 1.63
CA THR A 398 -23.73 12.93 0.73
C THR A 398 -23.44 11.46 0.43
N LEU A 399 -22.18 11.12 0.15
CA LEU A 399 -21.76 9.75 -0.12
C LEU A 399 -21.85 8.84 1.11
N ALA A 400 -21.54 9.38 2.30
CA ALA A 400 -21.70 8.66 3.55
C ALA A 400 -23.17 8.33 3.84
N ARG A 401 -24.08 9.29 3.66
CA ARG A 401 -25.52 9.10 3.89
C ARG A 401 -26.19 8.17 2.89
N ARG A 402 -25.62 8.01 1.69
CA ARG A 402 -26.06 7.01 0.69
C ARG A 402 -25.77 5.57 1.10
N GLN A 403 -24.91 5.33 2.10
CA GLN A 403 -24.70 3.98 2.61
C GLN A 403 -25.95 3.45 3.33
N PRO A 404 -26.14 2.12 3.38
CA PRO A 404 -27.20 1.50 4.18
C PRO A 404 -27.14 1.97 5.63
N ALA A 405 -28.33 2.14 6.21
CA ALA A 405 -28.49 2.54 7.60
C ALA A 405 -27.81 1.54 8.57
N GLY A 406 -27.46 2.04 9.75
CA GLY A 406 -26.71 1.30 10.77
C GLY A 406 -25.20 1.31 10.48
N ALA A 407 -24.58 0.13 10.48
CA ALA A 407 -23.13 -0.02 10.51
C ALA A 407 -22.38 0.73 9.41
N LEU A 408 -22.80 0.58 8.15
CA LEU A 408 -22.07 1.13 7.00
C LEU A 408 -22.15 2.66 6.95
N ARG A 409 -23.34 3.23 7.16
CA ARG A 409 -23.49 4.69 7.24
C ARG A 409 -22.73 5.27 8.43
N ALA A 410 -22.79 4.64 9.59
CA ALA A 410 -22.08 5.09 10.79
C ALA A 410 -20.56 5.15 10.55
N VAL A 411 -19.99 4.10 9.96
CA VAL A 411 -18.57 4.07 9.58
C VAL A 411 -18.25 5.13 8.53
N ALA A 412 -19.06 5.27 7.47
CA ALA A 412 -18.82 6.25 6.41
C ALA A 412 -18.84 7.70 6.93
N LEU A 413 -19.77 8.03 7.82
CA LEU A 413 -19.83 9.35 8.46
C LEU A 413 -18.57 9.61 9.27
N SER A 414 -18.11 8.64 10.07
CA SER A 414 -16.84 8.79 10.82
C SER A 414 -15.61 8.91 9.89
N ALA A 415 -15.63 8.25 8.73
CA ALA A 415 -14.57 8.35 7.72
C ALA A 415 -14.52 9.74 7.08
N ALA A 416 -15.67 10.38 6.85
CA ALA A 416 -15.74 11.77 6.39
C ALA A 416 -15.10 12.72 7.42
N VAL A 417 -15.43 12.57 8.71
CA VAL A 417 -14.84 13.39 9.80
C VAL A 417 -13.32 13.18 9.87
N ALA A 418 -12.86 11.92 9.86
CA ALA A 418 -11.44 11.59 9.87
C ALA A 418 -10.69 12.17 8.64
N GLY A 419 -11.32 12.12 7.47
CA GLY A 419 -10.78 12.70 6.24
C GLY A 419 -10.54 14.21 6.35
N ARG A 420 -11.49 14.97 6.90
CA ARG A 420 -11.33 16.42 7.12
C ARG A 420 -10.15 16.75 8.04
N ALA A 421 -9.88 15.88 9.01
CA ALA A 421 -8.72 16.01 9.90
C ALA A 421 -7.39 15.54 9.28
N GLY A 422 -7.38 15.11 8.00
CA GLY A 422 -6.19 14.62 7.31
C GLY A 422 -5.73 13.23 7.75
N LEU A 423 -6.58 12.47 8.44
CA LEU A 423 -6.25 11.13 8.94
C LEU A 423 -6.44 10.07 7.84
N ARG A 424 -5.57 9.06 7.84
CA ARG A 424 -5.72 7.87 6.98
C ARG A 424 -6.64 6.85 7.63
N PHE A 425 -7.39 6.13 6.80
CA PHE A 425 -8.26 5.04 7.22
C PHE A 425 -7.46 3.85 7.78
N ASP A 426 -6.25 3.60 7.25
CA ASP A 426 -5.39 2.46 7.62
C ASP A 426 -4.53 2.67 8.88
N ASP A 427 -4.29 3.91 9.31
CA ASP A 427 -3.33 4.15 10.40
C ASP A 427 -3.89 3.74 11.79
N GLN A 428 -5.20 3.44 11.91
CA GLN A 428 -5.85 3.13 13.20
C GLN A 428 -7.04 2.13 13.13
N ALA A 429 -7.45 1.61 11.97
CA ALA A 429 -8.61 0.70 11.89
C ALA A 429 -8.22 -0.80 11.78
N PRO A 430 -8.60 -1.69 12.72
CA PRO A 430 -8.71 -3.11 12.45
C PRO A 430 -9.90 -3.32 11.53
N MET A 431 -9.56 -3.85 10.37
CA MET A 431 -10.35 -4.60 9.39
C MET A 431 -11.87 -4.49 9.52
N LEU A 432 -12.46 -3.83 8.53
CA LEU A 432 -13.86 -3.98 8.13
C LEU A 432 -14.24 -5.43 7.77
N GLU A 433 -13.26 -6.34 7.69
CA GLU A 433 -13.52 -7.78 7.66
C GLU A 433 -14.26 -8.27 8.91
N THR A 434 -14.21 -7.51 10.02
CA THR A 434 -15.04 -7.76 11.20
C THR A 434 -16.41 -7.08 11.13
N ILE A 435 -16.87 -6.57 9.99
CA ILE A 435 -18.26 -6.15 9.79
C ILE A 435 -18.81 -7.09 8.71
N ASP A 436 -19.30 -8.25 9.14
CA ASP A 436 -19.96 -9.20 8.24
C ASP A 436 -21.19 -8.50 7.60
N PRO A 437 -21.35 -8.51 6.27
CA PRO A 437 -22.57 -8.06 5.62
C PRO A 437 -23.84 -8.74 6.17
N ALA A 438 -23.74 -9.97 6.71
CA ALA A 438 -24.83 -10.67 7.38
C ALA A 438 -25.29 -10.00 8.68
N TRP A 439 -24.53 -9.05 9.24
CA TRP A 439 -24.88 -8.30 10.44
C TRP A 439 -25.59 -6.97 10.13
N LEU A 440 -25.84 -6.69 8.85
CA LEU A 440 -26.78 -5.65 8.46
C LEU A 440 -28.19 -6.09 8.89
N PRO A 441 -29.03 -5.17 9.39
CA PRO A 441 -30.41 -5.51 9.70
C PRO A 441 -31.03 -6.17 8.48
N GLN A 442 -31.45 -7.43 8.64
CA GLN A 442 -32.28 -8.08 7.64
C GLN A 442 -33.43 -7.12 7.34
N LEU A 443 -33.66 -6.83 6.07
CA LEU A 443 -34.90 -6.22 5.59
C LEU A 443 -36.07 -7.21 5.78
N THR A 444 -36.23 -7.75 6.99
CA THR A 444 -37.40 -8.51 7.42
C THR A 444 -38.49 -7.51 7.78
N THR A 445 -39.09 -6.93 6.74
CA THR A 445 -40.45 -6.39 6.79
C THR A 445 -41.01 -6.28 5.38
N ALA A 446 -41.14 -7.42 4.69
CA ALA A 446 -42.22 -7.69 3.73
C ALA A 446 -42.11 -9.10 3.14
N LEU A 447 -42.10 -10.17 3.94
CA LEU A 447 -42.40 -11.53 3.46
C LEU A 447 -42.82 -12.45 4.62
N THR A 448 -43.79 -11.99 5.42
CA THR A 448 -44.56 -12.88 6.30
C THR A 448 -46.04 -12.55 6.19
N SER A 449 -46.65 -12.91 5.06
CA SER A 449 -48.06 -13.29 4.98
C SER A 449 -48.39 -13.78 3.57
N SER A 450 -48.22 -15.08 3.31
CA SER A 450 -49.18 -15.89 2.55
C SER A 450 -48.65 -17.31 2.44
N THR A 451 -48.68 -18.03 3.55
CA THR A 451 -48.91 -19.47 3.49
C THR A 451 -50.38 -19.67 3.14
N ALA A 452 -50.66 -19.78 1.85
CA ALA A 452 -51.87 -20.41 1.33
C ALA A 452 -51.45 -21.33 0.18
N ALA A 453 -50.98 -22.53 0.55
CA ALA A 453 -51.28 -23.72 -0.26
C ALA A 453 -52.79 -24.02 -0.07
N PRO A 454 -53.52 -24.67 -1.00
CA PRO A 454 -53.02 -25.77 -1.83
C PRO A 454 -53.60 -25.91 -3.26
N ARG A 455 -52.77 -26.32 -4.22
CA ARG A 455 -52.80 -27.61 -4.94
C ARG A 455 -51.82 -27.59 -6.10
#